data_AF-A0A8J8DII2-F1
#
_entry.id   AF-A0A8J8DII2-F1
#
_cell.length_a   1.000
_cell.length_b   1.000
_cell.length_c   1.000
_cell.angle_alpha   90.00
_cell.angle_beta   90.00
_cell.angle_gamma   90.00
#
_symmetry.space_group_name_H-M   'P 1'
#
loop_
_entity.id
_entity.type
_entity.pdbx_description
1 polymer ?
#
loop_
_entity_poly.entity_id
_entity_poly.type
_entity_poly.pdbx_seq_one_letter_code
_entity_poly.pdbx_strand_id
1 'polypeptide(L)'
;MKRYHLIKRSYMGFSSYVSYVLDHFEGDFIIEEDLGELSEDTVRKIEEALGGLEITLANAPLIPFDELDEGDRQLLLKALENLESDQVLKIRRW
;
A
#
# COMPACT_ATOMS: atom_id res chain seq x y z
N MET A 1 -20.81 8.41 4.18
CA MET A 1 -19.80 7.60 4.90
C MET A 1 -18.44 7.97 4.35
N LYS A 2 -17.44 8.17 5.20
CA LYS A 2 -16.05 8.29 4.76
C LYS A 2 -15.56 6.91 4.33
N ARG A 3 -14.80 6.82 3.24
CA ARG A 3 -14.21 5.56 2.78
C ARG A 3 -12.70 5.68 2.80
N TYR A 4 -12.05 4.65 3.31
CA TYR A 4 -10.60 4.53 3.30
C TYR A 4 -10.23 3.43 2.33
N HIS A 5 -9.22 3.69 1.50
CA HIS A 5 -8.73 2.77 0.48
C HIS A 5 -7.29 2.37 0.79
N LEU A 6 -7.00 1.07 0.66
CA LEU A 6 -5.66 0.52 0.76
C LEU A 6 -5.01 0.56 -0.62
N ILE A 7 -3.99 1.40 -0.78
CA ILE A 7 -3.31 1.65 -2.05
C ILE A 7 -1.92 1.03 -2.01
N LYS A 8 -1.58 0.13 -2.93
CA LYS A 8 -0.19 -0.29 -3.13
C LYS A 8 0.50 0.71 -4.04
N ARG A 9 1.63 1.24 -3.56
CA ARG A 9 2.47 2.15 -4.30
C ARG A 9 3.77 1.45 -4.70
N SER A 10 4.02 1.42 -6.00
CA SER A 10 5.23 0.84 -6.60
C SER A 10 5.96 1.91 -7.40
N TYR A 11 7.29 1.89 -7.37
CA TYR A 11 8.12 2.76 -8.20
C TYR A 11 8.66 1.95 -9.38
N MET A 12 8.47 2.46 -10.60
CA MET A 12 9.07 1.88 -11.79
C MET A 12 10.04 2.88 -12.39
N GLY A 13 11.33 2.59 -12.20
CA GLY A 13 12.41 3.23 -12.93
C GLY A 13 12.63 2.54 -14.28
N PHE A 14 13.04 3.29 -15.29
CA PHE A 14 13.30 2.74 -16.62
C PHE A 14 14.52 1.80 -16.62
N SER A 15 14.35 0.59 -17.17
CA SER A 15 15.48 -0.15 -17.75
C SER A 15 15.66 0.30 -19.20
N SER A 16 16.92 0.39 -19.65
CA SER A 16 17.33 0.99 -20.93
C SER A 16 16.56 0.52 -22.18
N TYR A 17 15.94 -0.66 -22.13
CA TYR A 17 15.15 -1.22 -23.23
C TYR A 17 13.79 -0.50 -23.42
N VAL A 18 13.09 -0.14 -22.34
CA VAL A 18 11.79 0.54 -22.45
C VAL A 18 11.97 2.00 -22.87
N SER A 19 13.04 2.67 -22.40
CA SER A 19 13.41 4.03 -22.84
C SER A 19 13.76 4.09 -24.32
N TYR A 20 14.39 3.03 -24.85
CA TYR A 20 14.72 2.89 -26.26
C TYR A 20 13.47 2.79 -27.15
N VAL A 21 12.43 2.07 -26.69
CA VAL A 21 11.17 1.91 -27.45
C VAL A 21 10.29 3.16 -27.40
N LEU A 22 10.34 3.93 -26.31
CA LEU A 22 9.52 5.14 -26.11
C LEU A 22 10.18 6.44 -26.59
N ASP A 23 11.26 6.36 -27.38
CA ASP A 23 11.94 7.50 -28.04
C ASP A 23 12.25 8.67 -27.08
N HIS A 24 13.03 8.39 -26.02
CA HIS A 24 13.55 9.37 -25.06
C HIS A 24 12.54 10.02 -24.09
N PHE A 25 11.51 9.29 -23.63
CA PHE A 25 10.88 9.65 -22.36
C PHE A 25 11.65 9.02 -21.19
N GLU A 26 12.58 9.79 -20.60
CA GLU A 26 13.04 9.53 -19.22
C GLU A 26 11.93 9.99 -18.26
N GLY A 27 11.26 9.05 -17.62
CA GLY A 27 10.18 9.36 -16.68
C GLY A 27 10.06 8.31 -15.61
N ASP A 28 10.20 8.72 -14.36
CA ASP A 28 9.92 7.84 -13.24
C ASP A 28 8.41 7.75 -13.03
N PHE A 29 7.89 6.52 -12.96
CA PHE A 29 6.47 6.31 -12.69
C PHE A 29 6.26 5.84 -11.26
N ILE A 30 5.27 6.45 -10.62
CA ILE A 30 4.65 5.91 -9.41
C ILE A 30 3.35 5.25 -9.86
N ILE A 31 3.26 3.94 -9.64
CA ILE A 31 2.04 3.18 -9.86
C ILE A 31 1.29 3.07 -8.54
N GLU A 32 0.02 3.47 -8.55
CA GLU A 32 -0.88 3.35 -7.40
C GLU A 32 -2.01 2.40 -7.77
N GLU A 33 -2.07 1.25 -7.09
CA GLU A 33 -3.08 0.21 -7.28
C GLU A 33 -4.03 0.23 -6.08
N ASP A 34 -5.33 0.43 -6.32
CA ASP A 34 -6.36 0.32 -5.28
C ASP A 34 -6.68 -1.15 -5.02
N LEU A 35 -6.36 -1.61 -3.82
CA LEU A 35 -6.55 -3.00 -3.40
C LEU A 35 -7.92 -3.23 -2.75
N GLY A 36 -8.61 -2.17 -2.33
CA GLY A 36 -9.91 -2.28 -1.67
C GLY A 36 -10.10 -1.29 -0.53
N GLU A 37 -11.29 -1.37 0.07
CA GLU A 37 -11.71 -0.49 1.17
C GLU A 37 -11.31 -1.08 2.53
N LEU A 38 -11.02 -0.20 3.50
CA LEU A 38 -10.82 -0.52 4.91
C LEU A 38 -11.85 0.22 5.78
N SER A 39 -12.26 -0.41 6.86
CA SER A 39 -13.13 0.23 7.84
C SER A 39 -12.40 1.35 8.61
N GLU A 40 -13.15 2.38 9.04
CA GLU A 40 -12.59 3.48 9.85
C GLU A 40 -11.99 2.99 11.18
N ASP A 41 -12.51 1.90 11.74
CA ASP A 41 -11.98 1.28 12.97
C ASP A 41 -10.60 0.66 12.73
N THR A 42 -10.44 -0.10 11.63
CA THR A 42 -9.14 -0.67 11.23
C THR A 42 -8.12 0.43 10.98
N VAL A 43 -8.50 1.48 10.25
CA VAL A 43 -7.59 2.60 9.95
C VAL A 43 -7.12 3.28 11.23
N ARG A 44 -8.02 3.51 12.20
CA ARG A 44 -7.65 4.10 13.49
C ARG A 44 -6.62 3.24 14.22
N LYS A 45 -6.85 1.92 14.30
CA LYS A 45 -5.91 0.98 14.95
C LYS A 45 -4.53 0.97 14.29
N ILE A 46 -4.50 1.03 12.96
CA ILE A 46 -3.23 1.11 12.21
C ILE A 46 -2.53 2.44 12.49
N GLU A 47 -3.26 3.55 12.46
CA GLU A 47 -2.70 4.89 12.75
C GLU A 47 -2.13 4.98 14.16
N GLU A 48 -2.85 4.43 15.16
CA GLU A 48 -2.40 4.36 16.56
C GLU A 48 -1.14 3.49 16.72
N ALA A 49 -1.07 2.36 16.03
CA ALA A 49 0.06 1.43 16.12
C ALA A 49 1.32 1.93 15.40
N LEU A 50 1.17 2.57 14.24
CA LEU A 50 2.29 2.97 13.38
C LEU A 50 2.66 4.45 13.50
N GLY A 51 1.80 5.28 14.11
CA GLY A 51 1.93 6.73 14.09
C GLY A 51 1.69 7.36 12.71
N GLY A 52 1.05 6.62 11.79
CA GLY A 52 0.82 7.03 10.42
C GLY A 52 0.07 5.97 9.60
N LEU A 53 -0.11 6.26 8.31
CA LEU A 53 -0.94 5.48 7.38
C LEU A 53 -0.13 4.82 6.26
N GLU A 54 1.17 4.63 6.48
CA GLU A 54 2.07 3.93 5.56
C GLU A 54 2.52 2.61 6.18
N ILE A 55 2.33 1.53 5.43
CA ILE A 55 2.69 0.17 5.84
C ILE A 55 3.79 -0.32 4.91
N THR A 56 4.87 -0.78 5.52
CA THR A 56 6.04 -1.39 4.90
C THR A 56 6.26 -2.76 5.53
N LEU A 57 7.05 -3.63 4.90
CA LEU A 57 7.40 -4.92 5.51
C LEU A 57 8.08 -4.77 6.88
N ALA A 58 8.77 -3.65 7.14
CA ALA A 58 9.48 -3.40 8.39
C ALA A 58 8.54 -3.06 9.55
N ASN A 59 7.45 -2.34 9.29
CA ASN A 59 6.49 -1.92 10.33
C ASN A 59 5.22 -2.78 10.38
N ALA A 60 4.98 -3.64 9.37
CA ALA A 60 3.85 -4.56 9.34
C ALA A 60 3.70 -5.44 10.61
N PRO A 61 4.78 -5.93 11.26
CA PRO A 61 4.65 -6.69 12.50
C PRO A 61 4.07 -5.91 13.69
N LEU A 62 4.03 -4.57 13.61
CA LEU A 62 3.46 -3.71 14.66
C LEU A 62 1.94 -3.58 14.53
N ILE A 63 1.35 -4.02 13.41
CA ILE A 63 -0.10 -3.94 13.19
C ILE A 63 -0.81 -4.95 14.10
N PRO A 64 -1.83 -4.52 14.86
CA PRO A 64 -2.58 -5.41 15.76
C PRO A 64 -3.60 -6.26 14.98
N PHE A 65 -3.13 -7.20 14.16
CA PHE A 65 -3.99 -8.00 13.27
C PHE A 65 -5.11 -8.77 13.99
N ASP A 66 -4.86 -9.20 15.23
CA ASP A 66 -5.85 -9.94 16.03
C ASP A 66 -7.05 -9.08 16.45
N GLU A 67 -6.90 -7.75 16.40
CA GLU A 67 -7.95 -6.79 16.75
C GLU A 67 -8.73 -6.28 15.54
N LEU A 68 -8.34 -6.65 14.32
CA LEU A 68 -8.98 -6.19 13.09
C LEU A 68 -10.19 -7.05 12.73
N ASP A 69 -11.13 -6.46 12.00
CA ASP A 69 -12.20 -7.22 11.35
C ASP A 69 -11.62 -8.26 10.37
N GLU A 70 -12.28 -9.41 10.23
CA GLU A 70 -11.80 -10.51 9.38
C GLU A 70 -11.56 -10.07 7.93
N GLY A 71 -12.48 -9.29 7.36
CA GLY A 71 -12.38 -8.86 5.96
C GLY A 71 -11.17 -7.95 5.73
N ASP A 72 -11.02 -6.95 6.60
CA ASP A 72 -9.91 -6.01 6.56
C ASP A 72 -8.57 -6.71 6.82
N ARG A 73 -8.54 -7.65 7.77
CA ARG A 73 -7.35 -8.45 8.09
C ARG A 73 -6.90 -9.27 6.90
N GLN A 74 -7.82 -9.99 6.25
CA GLN A 74 -7.50 -10.79 5.07
C GLN A 74 -7.00 -9.93 3.91
N LEU A 75 -7.61 -8.76 3.71
CA LEU A 75 -7.16 -7.80 2.69
C LEU A 75 -5.72 -7.37 2.95
N LEU A 76 -5.40 -6.96 4.18
CA LEU A 76 -4.05 -6.52 4.57
C LEU A 76 -3.01 -7.64 4.46
N LEU A 77 -3.33 -8.84 4.94
CA LEU A 77 -2.41 -9.98 4.86
C LEU A 77 -2.11 -10.35 3.42
N LYS A 78 -3.13 -10.39 2.55
CA LYS A 78 -2.95 -10.64 1.12
C LYS A 78 -2.13 -9.54 0.45
N ALA A 79 -2.35 -8.28 0.82
CA ALA A 79 -1.57 -7.15 0.32
C ALA A 79 -0.09 -7.26 0.73
N LEU A 80 0.19 -7.63 1.98
CA LEU A 80 1.54 -7.80 2.53
C LEU A 80 2.28 -9.00 1.93
N GLU A 81 1.57 -10.10 1.67
CA GLU A 81 2.16 -11.29 1.02
C GLU A 81 2.71 -10.98 -0.37
N ASN A 82 2.09 -10.03 -1.08
CA ASN A 82 2.49 -9.61 -2.43
C ASN A 82 3.30 -8.30 -2.43
N LEU A 83 3.71 -7.79 -1.28
CA LEU A 83 4.45 -6.54 -1.16
C LEU A 83 5.95 -6.78 -1.29
N GLU A 84 6.59 -6.15 -2.27
CA GLU A 84 8.04 -6.19 -2.43
C GLU A 84 8.74 -5.16 -1.53
N SER A 85 10.05 -5.31 -1.31
CA SER A 85 10.82 -4.49 -0.35
C SER A 85 10.91 -3.00 -0.69
N ASP A 86 10.72 -2.65 -1.96
CA ASP A 86 10.72 -1.28 -2.49
C ASP A 86 9.30 -0.70 -2.63
N GLN A 87 8.27 -1.46 -2.25
CA GLN A 87 6.87 -1.07 -2.33
C GLN A 87 6.33 -0.66 -0.95
N VAL A 88 5.27 0.15 -0.96
CA VAL A 88 4.61 0.65 0.26
C VAL A 88 3.10 0.57 0.09
N LEU A 89 2.39 0.12 1.12
CA LEU A 89 0.94 0.27 1.18
C LEU A 89 0.59 1.60 1.87
N LYS A 90 -0.33 2.37 1.29
CA LYS A 90 -0.81 3.63 1.83
C LYS A 90 -2.31 3.55 2.06
N ILE A 91 -2.76 4.00 3.21
CA ILE A 91 -4.19 4.16 3.47
C ILE A 91 -4.58 5.60 3.12
N ARG A 92 -5.53 5.77 2.20
CA ARG A 92 -6.01 7.09 1.76
C ARG A 92 -7.49 7.26 2.02
N ARG A 93 -7.88 8.48 2.36
CA ARG A 93 -9.28 8.89 2.49
C ARG A 93 -9.74 9.53 1.19
N TRP A 94 -10.88 9.07 0.67
CA TRP A 94 -11.56 9.67 -0.48
C TRP A 94 -12.84 10.40 -0.03
#